data_AF-W7DRW3-F1
#
_entry.id   AF-W7DRW3-F1
#
_cell.length_a   1.000
_cell.length_b   1.000
_cell.length_c   1.000
_cell.angle_alpha   90.00
_cell.angle_beta   90.00
_cell.angle_gamma   90.00
#
_symmetry.space_group_name_H-M   'P 1'
#
loop_
_entity.id
_entity.type
_entity.pdbx_description
1 polymer ?
#
loop_
_entity_poly.entity_id
_entity_poly.type
_entity_poly.pdbx_seq_one_letter_code
_entity_poly.pdbx_strand_id
1 'polypeptide(L)'
;MNIYLLDRNIIIDIEKFQKNKESLNDNSLKLIDKLQTLDESNNTFSCMLSAIEGHHKRQQTTQEFEETSKQEILILKSFFKKAKVDETPLLSAISGLKKESDQAPIHSEFNLFANFLENVNSIIFSDVKNEQILPQCDKIIETAQKLKIPKNHYIVIACLAIIAGSSECRKLIKPTKDIKKENAYNVISDLSIIHYFNILRSMPGFNESQFIFLTNDQGLQFFLDNIIIEKSIYMGQDSEITFIQTTIKEYKKPLFPRLNEKDFLLLMDKLK
;
A
#
# COMPACT_ATOMS: atom_id res chain seq x y z
N MET A 1 -7.14 15.85 16.30
CA MET A 1 -6.28 16.22 15.17
C MET A 1 -6.17 15.00 14.29
N ASN A 2 -6.56 15.12 13.02
CA ASN A 2 -6.46 14.04 12.06
C ASN A 2 -5.28 14.30 11.13
N ILE A 3 -4.57 13.24 10.76
CA ILE A 3 -3.44 13.25 9.83
C ILE A 3 -3.84 12.42 8.62
N TYR A 4 -4.10 13.10 7.51
CA TYR A 4 -4.45 12.47 6.24
C TYR A 4 -3.18 12.18 5.45
N LEU A 5 -2.93 10.91 5.18
CA LEU A 5 -1.81 10.44 4.39
C LEU A 5 -2.30 10.20 2.96
N LEU A 6 -1.68 10.87 2.00
CA LEU A 6 -2.10 10.88 0.60
C LEU A 6 -1.19 10.00 -0.25
N ASP A 7 -1.79 9.14 -1.09
CA ASP A 7 -1.06 8.45 -2.15
C ASP A 7 -0.71 9.39 -3.32
N ARG A 8 0.08 8.89 -4.27
CA ARG A 8 0.52 9.69 -5.43
C ARG A 8 -0.61 10.10 -6.35
N ASN A 9 -1.61 9.24 -6.54
CA ASN A 9 -2.73 9.54 -7.43
C ASN A 9 -3.52 10.75 -6.92
N ILE A 10 -3.67 10.91 -5.60
CA ILE A 10 -4.29 12.10 -5.02
C ILE A 10 -3.49 13.36 -5.32
N ILE A 11 -2.16 13.33 -5.16
CA ILE A 11 -1.30 14.50 -5.43
C ILE A 11 -1.40 14.92 -6.90
N ILE A 12 -1.38 13.95 -7.82
CA ILE A 12 -1.56 14.17 -9.26
C ILE A 12 -2.92 14.81 -9.55
N ASP A 13 -3.99 14.35 -8.91
CA ASP A 13 -5.34 14.89 -9.11
C ASP A 13 -5.46 16.33 -8.56
N ILE A 14 -4.83 16.64 -7.42
CA ILE A 14 -4.74 18.01 -6.90
C ILE A 14 -4.00 18.92 -7.88
N GLU A 15 -2.85 18.49 -8.40
CA GLU A 15 -2.05 19.27 -9.34
C GLU A 15 -2.83 19.55 -10.64
N LYS A 16 -3.49 18.51 -11.19
CA LYS A 16 -4.37 18.65 -12.35
C LYS A 16 -5.52 19.60 -12.07
N PHE A 17 -6.17 19.51 -10.92
CA PHE A 17 -7.24 20.42 -10.52
C PHE A 17 -6.80 21.89 -10.55
N GLN A 18 -5.62 22.17 -10.01
CA GLN A 18 -5.06 23.53 -9.94
C GLN A 18 -4.66 24.07 -11.31
N LYS A 19 -4.21 23.21 -12.23
CA LYS A 19 -3.81 23.59 -13.59
C LYS A 19 -4.99 23.71 -14.56
N ASN A 20 -5.85 22.70 -14.59
CA ASN A 20 -7.04 22.63 -15.43
C ASN A 20 -8.05 21.60 -14.88
N LYS A 21 -9.10 22.09 -14.21
CA LYS A 21 -10.18 21.28 -13.64
C LYS A 21 -10.88 20.36 -14.67
N GLU A 22 -10.98 20.76 -15.94
CA GLU A 22 -11.65 19.98 -16.99
C GLU A 22 -10.90 18.69 -17.37
N SER A 23 -9.64 18.55 -16.92
CA SER A 23 -8.82 17.35 -17.17
C SER A 23 -9.13 16.18 -16.22
N LEU A 24 -10.00 16.38 -15.22
CA LEU A 24 -10.34 15.37 -14.22
C LEU A 24 -11.58 14.57 -14.62
N ASN A 25 -11.58 13.29 -14.25
CA ASN A 25 -12.77 12.45 -14.31
C ASN A 25 -13.68 12.66 -13.08
N ASP A 26 -14.90 12.12 -13.12
CA ASP A 26 -15.89 12.26 -12.05
C ASP A 26 -15.42 11.76 -10.68
N ASN A 27 -14.64 10.67 -10.64
CA ASN A 27 -14.13 10.13 -9.37
C ASN A 27 -13.08 11.05 -8.76
N SER A 28 -12.15 11.55 -9.59
CA SER A 28 -11.16 12.54 -9.17
C SER A 28 -11.83 13.84 -8.71
N LEU A 29 -12.89 14.31 -9.38
CA LEU A 29 -13.64 15.48 -8.94
C LEU A 29 -14.31 15.27 -7.57
N LYS A 30 -14.96 14.13 -7.35
CA LYS A 30 -15.53 13.78 -6.03
C LYS A 30 -14.48 13.72 -4.93
N LEU A 31 -13.30 13.20 -5.25
CA LEU A 31 -12.18 13.20 -4.32
C LEU A 31 -11.74 14.63 -3.98
N ILE A 32 -11.58 15.50 -4.98
CA ILE A 32 -11.23 16.91 -4.75
C ILE A 32 -12.27 17.60 -3.88
N ASP A 33 -13.55 17.41 -4.15
CA ASP A 33 -14.63 17.97 -3.33
C ASP A 33 -14.54 17.46 -1.89
N LYS A 34 -14.29 16.15 -1.69
CA LYS A 34 -14.04 15.59 -0.36
C LYS A 34 -12.84 16.24 0.32
N LEU A 35 -11.71 16.40 -0.37
CA LEU A 35 -10.52 17.04 0.21
C LEU A 35 -10.79 18.48 0.62
N GLN A 36 -11.56 19.24 -0.16
CA GLN A 36 -11.97 20.60 0.18
C GLN A 36 -12.85 20.63 1.44
N THR A 37 -13.73 19.65 1.64
CA THR A 37 -14.52 19.55 2.89
C THR A 37 -13.65 19.21 4.11
N LEU A 38 -12.49 18.60 3.91
CA LEU A 38 -11.54 18.24 4.96
C LEU A 38 -10.52 19.35 5.25
N ASP A 39 -10.54 20.46 4.50
CA ASP A 39 -9.68 21.63 4.71
C ASP A 39 -10.10 22.40 5.97
N GLU A 40 -9.76 21.86 7.13
CA GLU A 40 -10.08 22.40 8.46
C GLU A 40 -8.81 22.55 9.31
N SER A 41 -8.79 23.54 10.22
CA SER A 41 -7.58 23.90 11.01
C SER A 41 -7.10 22.83 11.99
N ASN A 42 -7.93 21.83 12.27
CA ASN A 42 -7.63 20.66 13.12
C ASN A 42 -7.04 19.48 12.34
N ASN A 43 -6.96 19.58 11.02
CA ASN A 43 -6.48 18.54 10.12
C ASN A 43 -5.08 18.86 9.59
N THR A 44 -4.31 17.80 9.34
CA THR A 44 -3.00 17.86 8.72
C THR A 44 -2.97 16.94 7.51
N PHE A 45 -2.43 17.37 6.39
CA PHE A 45 -2.23 16.55 5.20
C PHE A 45 -0.74 16.29 4.96
N SER A 46 -0.39 15.03 4.71
CA SER A 46 0.99 14.62 4.43
C SER A 46 1.07 13.90 3.08
N CYS A 47 2.04 14.32 2.26
CA CYS A 47 2.38 13.66 1.00
C CYS A 47 3.37 12.50 1.18
N MET A 48 3.65 12.09 2.42
CA MET A 48 4.67 11.09 2.72
C MET A 48 4.52 9.78 1.92
N LEU A 49 3.30 9.23 1.79
CA LEU A 49 3.10 7.97 1.08
C LEU A 49 3.33 8.14 -0.42
N SER A 50 2.87 9.26 -1.01
CA SER A 50 3.22 9.66 -2.38
C SER A 50 4.73 9.79 -2.58
N ALA A 51 5.41 10.46 -1.66
CA ALA A 51 6.86 10.64 -1.74
C ALA A 51 7.62 9.32 -1.64
N ILE A 52 7.13 8.34 -0.86
CA ILE A 52 7.71 6.99 -0.79
C ILE A 52 7.49 6.20 -2.09
N GLU A 53 6.28 6.28 -2.65
CA GLU A 53 5.92 5.61 -3.91
C GLU A 53 6.75 6.13 -5.08
N GLY A 54 6.99 7.44 -5.10
CA GLY A 54 7.86 8.10 -6.06
C GLY A 54 7.28 8.31 -7.45
N HIS A 55 8.03 9.05 -8.27
CA HIS A 55 7.58 9.41 -9.62
C HIS A 55 8.01 8.44 -10.73
N HIS A 56 9.03 7.62 -10.46
CA HIS A 56 9.59 6.69 -11.41
C HIS A 56 9.17 5.26 -11.06
N LYS A 57 9.00 4.39 -12.07
CA LYS A 57 8.72 2.95 -11.88
C LYS A 57 9.98 2.17 -11.45
N ARG A 58 10.76 2.76 -10.56
CA ARG A 58 11.99 2.22 -10.01
C ARG A 58 12.24 2.81 -8.62
N GLN A 59 13.11 2.15 -7.88
CA GLN A 59 13.58 2.63 -6.59
C GLN A 59 14.08 4.08 -6.69
N GLN A 60 13.58 4.93 -5.80
CA GLN A 60 14.03 6.31 -5.66
C GLN A 60 15.31 6.40 -4.85
N THR A 61 16.15 7.36 -5.20
CA THR A 61 17.27 7.79 -4.35
C THR A 61 16.77 8.68 -3.20
N THR A 62 17.59 8.87 -2.18
CA THR A 62 17.31 9.82 -1.08
C THR A 62 17.08 11.24 -1.60
N GLN A 63 17.88 11.67 -2.59
CA GLN A 63 17.73 12.98 -3.21
C GLN A 63 16.39 13.11 -3.94
N GLU A 64 16.00 12.11 -4.75
CA GLU A 64 14.73 12.12 -5.48
C GLU A 64 13.53 12.18 -4.54
N PHE A 65 13.61 11.50 -3.39
CA PHE A 65 12.59 11.57 -2.36
C PHE A 65 12.47 12.97 -1.75
N GLU A 66 13.58 13.60 -1.40
CA GLU A 66 13.57 14.96 -0.85
C GLU A 66 13.04 15.98 -1.85
N GLU A 67 13.44 15.86 -3.11
CA GLU A 67 12.96 16.72 -4.20
C GLU A 67 11.46 16.53 -4.44
N THR A 68 11.00 15.27 -4.53
CA THR A 68 9.57 14.92 -4.64
C THR A 68 8.79 15.52 -3.46
N SER A 69 9.25 15.28 -2.23
CA SER A 69 8.58 15.79 -1.02
C SER A 69 8.45 17.32 -1.04
N LYS A 70 9.52 18.05 -1.41
CA LYS A 70 9.48 19.52 -1.50
C LYS A 70 8.46 20.00 -2.54
N GLN A 71 8.42 19.36 -3.71
CA GLN A 71 7.48 19.72 -4.76
C GLN A 71 6.03 19.45 -4.34
N GLU A 72 5.76 18.28 -3.78
CA GLU A 72 4.41 17.89 -3.35
C GLU A 72 3.91 18.74 -2.18
N ILE A 73 4.77 19.12 -1.23
CA ILE A 73 4.44 20.07 -0.16
C ILE A 73 3.94 21.40 -0.74
N LEU A 74 4.58 21.92 -1.80
CA LEU A 74 4.15 23.17 -2.44
C LEU A 74 2.78 23.03 -3.14
N ILE A 75 2.53 21.87 -3.75
CA ILE A 75 1.22 21.54 -4.33
C ILE A 75 0.15 21.54 -3.22
N LEU A 76 0.41 20.86 -2.11
CA LEU A 76 -0.53 20.79 -0.99
C LEU A 76 -0.77 22.15 -0.34
N LYS A 77 0.28 22.96 -0.12
CA LYS A 77 0.15 24.32 0.44
C LYS A 77 -0.64 25.27 -0.45
N SER A 78 -0.53 25.10 -1.77
CA SER A 78 -1.30 25.90 -2.69
C SER A 78 -2.77 25.44 -2.79
N PHE A 79 -3.07 24.20 -2.43
CA PHE A 79 -4.43 23.64 -2.39
C PHE A 79 -5.16 23.94 -1.07
N PHE A 80 -4.63 23.50 0.06
CA PHE A 80 -5.24 23.65 1.39
C PHE A 80 -5.03 25.05 1.95
N LYS A 81 -6.09 25.68 2.45
CA LYS A 81 -6.06 27.06 2.96
C LYS A 81 -6.17 27.13 4.48
N LYS A 82 -6.74 26.11 5.11
CA LYS A 82 -7.00 26.08 6.56
C LYS A 82 -6.26 24.95 7.26
N ALA A 83 -6.26 23.76 6.67
CA ALA A 83 -5.54 22.61 7.18
C ALA A 83 -4.02 22.83 7.13
N LYS A 84 -3.32 22.17 8.05
CA LYS A 84 -1.86 22.16 8.04
C LYS A 84 -1.36 21.21 6.95
N VAL A 85 -0.21 21.54 6.39
CA VAL A 85 0.57 20.59 5.57
C VAL A 85 1.70 20.08 6.45
N ASP A 86 1.90 18.78 6.48
CA ASP A 86 3.03 18.16 7.17
C ASP A 86 4.32 18.42 6.40
N GLU A 87 5.24 19.14 7.01
CA GLU A 87 6.48 19.59 6.37
C GLU A 87 7.73 18.90 6.93
N THR A 88 7.65 18.18 8.05
CA THR A 88 8.87 17.75 8.76
C THR A 88 8.71 16.55 9.68
N PRO A 89 7.74 16.48 10.62
CA PRO A 89 7.74 15.44 11.65
C PRO A 89 7.59 14.00 11.18
N LEU A 90 6.80 13.73 10.13
CA LEU A 90 6.71 12.37 9.59
C LEU A 90 7.88 12.07 8.64
N LEU A 91 8.24 13.03 7.78
CA LEU A 91 9.34 12.90 6.83
C LEU A 91 10.69 12.61 7.52
N SER A 92 10.95 13.20 8.69
CA SER A 92 12.17 12.91 9.46
C SER A 92 12.17 11.52 10.11
N ALA A 93 11.00 11.03 10.56
CA ALA A 93 10.86 9.71 11.17
C ALA A 93 11.12 8.56 10.17
N ILE A 94 10.87 8.79 8.87
CA ILE A 94 11.16 7.82 7.80
C ILE A 94 12.44 8.17 7.02
N SER A 95 12.97 9.39 7.08
CA SER A 95 14.33 9.62 6.56
C SER A 95 15.39 8.88 7.38
N GLY A 96 15.13 8.61 8.67
CA GLY A 96 15.87 7.64 9.48
C GLY A 96 15.84 6.22 8.89
N LEU A 97 14.66 5.75 8.44
CA LEU A 97 14.51 4.50 7.66
C LEU A 97 15.33 4.49 6.36
N LYS A 98 15.58 5.66 5.75
CA LYS A 98 16.35 5.78 4.51
C LYS A 98 17.87 5.82 4.72
N LYS A 99 18.37 6.40 5.82
CA LYS A 99 19.82 6.59 6.03
C LYS A 99 20.59 5.30 6.29
N GLU A 100 20.00 4.30 6.93
CA GLU A 100 20.60 2.96 6.98
C GLU A 100 20.47 2.21 5.64
N SER A 101 19.65 2.71 4.72
CA SER A 101 19.42 2.06 3.44
C SER A 101 20.45 2.32 2.36
N ASP A 102 21.38 3.25 2.62
CA ASP A 102 22.56 3.43 1.78
C ASP A 102 23.48 2.20 1.82
N GLN A 103 23.28 1.26 2.78
CA GLN A 103 23.90 -0.07 2.80
C GLN A 103 22.92 -1.26 2.80
N ALA A 104 21.64 -1.06 3.11
CA ALA A 104 20.62 -2.12 3.07
C ALA A 104 19.35 -1.62 2.36
N PRO A 105 19.06 -2.02 1.11
CA PRO A 105 17.99 -1.38 0.36
C PRO A 105 16.66 -1.49 1.12
N ILE A 106 15.94 -0.36 1.22
CA ILE A 106 14.51 -0.25 1.62
C ILE A 106 13.66 -1.29 0.84
N HIS A 107 14.19 -1.69 -0.31
CA HIS A 107 13.66 -2.60 -1.28
C HIS A 107 14.58 -3.82 -1.52
N SER A 108 15.36 -4.25 -0.54
CA SER A 108 16.13 -5.51 -0.64
C SER A 108 15.20 -6.70 -0.92
N GLU A 109 13.96 -6.60 -0.43
CA GLU A 109 12.87 -7.52 -0.71
C GLU A 109 12.18 -7.30 -2.07
N PHE A 110 12.51 -6.25 -2.82
CA PHE A 110 11.89 -6.00 -4.11
C PHE A 110 12.13 -7.14 -5.08
N ASN A 111 13.40 -7.53 -5.23
CA ASN A 111 13.76 -8.66 -6.09
C ASN A 111 13.10 -9.94 -5.59
N LEU A 112 12.92 -10.08 -4.26
CA LEU A 112 12.24 -11.21 -3.66
C LEU A 112 10.76 -11.26 -4.05
N PHE A 113 10.04 -10.15 -3.92
CA PHE A 113 8.63 -10.03 -4.25
C PHE A 113 8.37 -10.05 -5.76
N ALA A 114 9.27 -9.48 -6.55
CA ALA A 114 9.21 -9.56 -8.00
C ALA A 114 9.38 -11.02 -8.47
N ASN A 115 10.37 -11.73 -7.91
CA ASN A 115 10.56 -13.16 -8.16
C ASN A 115 9.33 -13.97 -7.71
N PHE A 116 8.73 -13.66 -6.56
CA PHE A 116 7.47 -14.29 -6.15
C PHE A 116 6.36 -14.08 -7.16
N LEU A 117 6.11 -12.82 -7.57
CA LEU A 117 5.10 -12.51 -8.58
C LEU A 117 5.36 -13.25 -9.88
N GLU A 118 6.60 -13.29 -10.37
CA GLU A 118 6.97 -14.03 -11.58
C GLU A 118 6.62 -15.52 -11.47
N ASN A 119 6.89 -16.16 -10.33
CA ASN A 119 6.60 -17.58 -10.12
C ASN A 119 5.09 -17.87 -10.03
N VAL A 120 4.31 -16.99 -9.40
CA VAL A 120 2.86 -17.20 -9.25
C VAL A 120 2.03 -16.61 -10.38
N ASN A 121 2.62 -15.81 -11.27
CA ASN A 121 1.91 -15.04 -12.30
C ASN A 121 1.04 -15.93 -13.19
N SER A 122 1.54 -17.08 -13.63
CA SER A 122 0.79 -18.02 -14.45
C SER A 122 -0.48 -18.54 -13.75
N ILE A 123 -0.43 -18.70 -12.42
CA ILE A 123 -1.54 -19.15 -11.59
C ILE A 123 -2.59 -18.04 -11.50
N ILE A 124 -2.18 -16.82 -11.11
CA ILE A 124 -3.09 -15.68 -10.91
C ILE A 124 -3.60 -15.05 -12.21
N PHE A 125 -2.90 -15.23 -13.32
CA PHE A 125 -3.36 -14.82 -14.64
C PHE A 125 -4.54 -15.69 -15.10
N SER A 126 -4.48 -16.99 -14.83
CA SER A 126 -5.47 -17.98 -15.30
C SER A 126 -6.83 -17.86 -14.61
N ASP A 127 -7.88 -18.25 -15.34
CA ASP A 127 -9.19 -18.48 -14.76
C ASP A 127 -9.25 -19.87 -14.11
N VAL A 128 -9.35 -19.88 -12.78
CA VAL A 128 -9.34 -21.11 -11.99
C VAL A 128 -10.78 -21.60 -11.78
N LYS A 129 -11.04 -22.90 -12.00
CA LYS A 129 -12.33 -23.55 -11.66
C LYS A 129 -12.51 -23.65 -10.15
N ASN A 130 -13.74 -23.69 -9.66
CA ASN A 130 -14.02 -23.68 -8.21
C ASN A 130 -13.29 -24.79 -7.44
N GLU A 131 -13.24 -26.00 -8.00
CA GLU A 131 -12.61 -27.17 -7.37
C GLU A 131 -11.08 -27.04 -7.30
N GLN A 132 -10.49 -26.11 -8.05
CA GLN A 132 -9.06 -25.87 -8.14
C GLN A 132 -8.60 -24.67 -7.30
N ILE A 133 -9.51 -23.89 -6.71
CA ILE A 133 -9.15 -22.67 -5.96
C ILE A 133 -8.21 -23.02 -4.79
N LEU A 134 -8.60 -23.93 -3.89
CA LEU A 134 -7.76 -24.30 -2.75
C LEU A 134 -6.43 -24.95 -3.16
N PRO A 135 -6.37 -25.92 -4.09
CA PRO A 135 -5.09 -26.43 -4.61
C PRO A 135 -4.17 -25.35 -5.18
N GLN A 136 -4.71 -24.32 -5.84
CA GLN A 136 -3.91 -23.22 -6.37
C GLN A 136 -3.47 -22.25 -5.27
N CYS A 137 -4.30 -22.02 -4.25
CA CYS A 137 -3.89 -21.30 -3.04
C CYS A 137 -2.71 -21.98 -2.35
N ASP A 138 -2.72 -23.31 -2.24
CA ASP A 138 -1.61 -24.07 -1.64
C ASP A 138 -0.30 -23.87 -2.40
N LYS A 139 -0.34 -23.91 -3.73
CA LYS A 139 0.85 -23.64 -4.56
C LYS A 139 1.40 -22.22 -4.36
N ILE A 140 0.52 -21.23 -4.20
CA ILE A 140 0.94 -19.85 -3.92
C ILE A 140 1.62 -19.77 -2.55
N ILE A 141 1.04 -20.38 -1.52
CA ILE A 141 1.61 -20.43 -0.16
C ILE A 141 2.96 -21.16 -0.17
N GLU A 142 3.05 -22.31 -0.83
CA GLU A 142 4.31 -23.06 -0.97
C GLU A 142 5.39 -22.25 -1.69
N THR A 143 5.02 -21.48 -2.73
CA THR A 143 5.94 -20.61 -3.44
C THR A 143 6.45 -19.49 -2.54
N ALA A 144 5.56 -18.86 -1.76
CA ALA A 144 5.95 -17.85 -0.77
C ALA A 144 6.93 -18.44 0.26
N GLN A 145 6.63 -19.62 0.80
CA GLN A 145 7.49 -20.31 1.78
C GLN A 145 8.88 -20.66 1.21
N LYS A 146 8.96 -21.15 -0.03
CA LYS A 146 10.24 -21.43 -0.71
C LYS A 146 11.10 -20.17 -0.85
N LEU A 147 10.46 -19.03 -1.08
CA LEU A 147 11.12 -17.72 -1.14
C LEU A 147 11.24 -17.05 0.25
N LYS A 148 10.88 -17.74 1.34
CA LYS A 148 10.90 -17.19 2.71
C LYS A 148 10.04 -15.92 2.88
N ILE A 149 9.02 -15.75 2.05
CA ILE A 149 8.02 -14.70 2.20
C ILE A 149 6.94 -15.19 3.16
N PRO A 150 6.58 -14.42 4.20
CA PRO A 150 5.49 -14.78 5.10
C PRO A 150 4.18 -15.01 4.33
N LYS A 151 3.49 -16.10 4.64
CA LYS A 151 2.21 -16.45 4.00
C LYS A 151 1.10 -15.39 4.20
N ASN A 152 1.22 -14.60 5.27
CA ASN A 152 0.33 -13.48 5.59
C ASN A 152 0.79 -12.14 5.00
N HIS A 153 1.91 -12.10 4.26
CA HIS A 153 2.38 -10.89 3.60
C HIS A 153 1.35 -10.39 2.59
N TYR A 154 1.18 -9.07 2.48
CA TYR A 154 0.10 -8.46 1.66
C TYR A 154 0.11 -8.92 0.20
N ILE A 155 1.30 -9.11 -0.39
CA ILE A 155 1.44 -9.62 -1.76
C ILE A 155 0.91 -11.05 -1.93
N VAL A 156 1.13 -11.90 -0.93
CA VAL A 156 0.66 -13.28 -0.94
C VAL A 156 -0.86 -13.30 -0.82
N ILE A 157 -1.40 -12.53 0.13
CA ILE A 157 -2.84 -12.40 0.35
C ILE A 157 -3.56 -11.86 -0.89
N ALA A 158 -3.00 -10.84 -1.55
CA ALA A 158 -3.56 -10.31 -2.79
C ALA A 158 -3.61 -11.37 -3.91
N CYS A 159 -2.55 -12.18 -4.07
CA CYS A 159 -2.54 -13.30 -5.00
C CYS A 159 -3.59 -14.37 -4.64
N LEU A 160 -3.72 -14.73 -3.36
CA LEU A 160 -4.74 -15.68 -2.88
C LEU A 160 -6.16 -15.17 -3.14
N ALA A 161 -6.39 -13.88 -2.89
CA ALA A 161 -7.67 -13.21 -3.16
C ALA A 161 -8.06 -13.27 -4.64
N ILE A 162 -7.08 -13.08 -5.56
CA ILE A 162 -7.31 -13.20 -7.01
C ILE A 162 -7.79 -14.60 -7.38
N ILE A 163 -7.13 -15.64 -6.87
CA ILE A 163 -7.53 -17.04 -7.12
C ILE A 163 -8.92 -17.34 -6.55
N ALA A 164 -9.22 -16.76 -5.39
CA ALA A 164 -10.53 -16.82 -4.78
C ALA A 164 -11.57 -15.88 -5.44
N GLY A 165 -11.23 -15.22 -6.56
CA GLY A 165 -12.17 -14.46 -7.40
C GLY A 165 -12.32 -12.98 -7.09
N SER A 166 -11.42 -12.38 -6.31
CA SER A 166 -11.45 -10.93 -6.06
C SER A 166 -11.06 -10.14 -7.32
N SER A 167 -12.05 -9.48 -7.94
CA SER A 167 -11.82 -8.56 -9.06
C SER A 167 -11.00 -7.35 -8.65
N GLU A 168 -11.21 -6.84 -7.44
CA GLU A 168 -10.50 -5.66 -6.94
C GLU A 168 -9.02 -5.95 -6.71
N CYS A 169 -8.67 -7.10 -6.14
CA CYS A 169 -7.27 -7.52 -6.03
C CYS A 169 -6.65 -7.79 -7.41
N ARG A 170 -7.43 -8.28 -8.39
CA ARG A 170 -6.94 -8.44 -9.77
C ARG A 170 -6.65 -7.10 -10.42
N LYS A 171 -7.45 -6.05 -10.15
CA LYS A 171 -7.17 -4.68 -10.60
C LYS A 171 -5.97 -4.07 -9.90
N LEU A 172 -5.67 -4.46 -8.66
CA LEU A 172 -4.49 -4.02 -7.92
C LEU A 172 -3.20 -4.64 -8.50
N ILE A 173 -3.16 -5.97 -8.65
CA ILE A 173 -1.97 -6.69 -9.14
C ILE A 173 -1.79 -6.57 -10.68
N LYS A 174 -2.89 -6.50 -11.43
CA LYS A 174 -2.92 -6.44 -12.91
C LYS A 174 -2.06 -7.54 -13.56
N PRO A 175 -2.29 -8.84 -13.23
CA PRO A 175 -1.49 -9.92 -13.80
C PRO A 175 -1.60 -9.94 -15.33
N THR A 176 -0.46 -10.06 -16.00
CA THR A 176 -0.35 -10.16 -17.46
C THR A 176 0.19 -11.53 -17.85
N LYS A 177 0.11 -11.92 -19.12
CA LYS A 177 0.69 -13.20 -19.57
C LYS A 177 2.18 -13.29 -19.24
N ASP A 178 2.91 -12.21 -19.51
CA ASP A 178 4.32 -12.04 -19.19
C ASP A 178 4.44 -10.81 -18.28
N ILE A 179 4.73 -11.02 -16.99
CA ILE A 179 4.90 -9.90 -16.05
C ILE A 179 6.25 -9.23 -16.32
N LYS A 180 6.23 -7.93 -16.62
CA LYS A 180 7.46 -7.14 -16.75
C LYS A 180 7.90 -6.65 -15.37
N LYS A 181 9.20 -6.44 -15.20
CA LYS A 181 9.77 -5.89 -13.96
C LYS A 181 9.11 -4.59 -13.49
N GLU A 182 8.75 -3.72 -14.43
CA GLU A 182 8.03 -2.45 -14.16
C GLU A 182 6.61 -2.66 -13.61
N ASN A 183 5.93 -3.74 -14.03
CA ASN A 183 4.61 -4.09 -13.53
C ASN A 183 4.71 -4.59 -12.09
N ALA A 184 5.66 -5.49 -11.82
CA ALA A 184 5.98 -5.93 -10.46
C ALA A 184 6.35 -4.73 -9.57
N TYR A 185 7.06 -3.73 -10.12
CA TYR A 185 7.41 -2.51 -9.39
C TYR A 185 6.21 -1.75 -8.85
N ASN A 186 5.26 -1.43 -9.73
CA ASN A 186 4.08 -0.68 -9.29
C ASN A 186 3.29 -1.46 -8.24
N VAL A 187 3.08 -2.76 -8.46
CA VAL A 187 2.36 -3.63 -7.52
C VAL A 187 3.00 -3.64 -6.13
N ILE A 188 4.32 -3.81 -6.08
CA ILE A 188 5.06 -3.86 -4.82
C ILE A 188 5.03 -2.48 -4.15
N SER A 189 5.15 -1.40 -4.93
CA SER A 189 5.05 -0.04 -4.41
C SER A 189 3.67 0.23 -3.79
N ASP A 190 2.58 -0.07 -4.52
CA ASP A 190 1.20 0.11 -4.09
C ASP A 190 0.90 -0.68 -2.80
N LEU A 191 1.37 -1.92 -2.71
CA LEU A 191 1.20 -2.74 -1.51
C LEU A 191 2.11 -2.31 -0.36
N SER A 192 3.28 -1.74 -0.64
CA SER A 192 4.20 -1.23 0.40
C SER A 192 3.61 -0.04 1.15
N ILE A 193 2.72 0.73 0.52
CA ILE A 193 1.98 1.82 1.17
C ILE A 193 1.25 1.32 2.41
N ILE A 194 0.68 0.10 2.35
CA ILE A 194 0.02 -0.53 3.50
C ILE A 194 1.01 -0.75 4.64
N HIS A 195 2.21 -1.22 4.32
CA HIS A 195 3.27 -1.40 5.31
C HIS A 195 3.60 -0.06 5.98
N TYR A 196 3.94 0.98 5.22
CA TYR A 196 4.28 2.31 5.75
C TYR A 196 3.14 2.96 6.52
N PHE A 197 1.90 2.80 6.07
CA PHE A 197 0.73 3.28 6.80
C PHE A 197 0.66 2.68 8.21
N ASN A 198 0.91 1.38 8.34
CA ASN A 198 0.93 0.72 9.64
C ASN A 198 2.15 1.09 10.49
N ILE A 199 3.30 1.36 9.86
CA ILE A 199 4.47 1.93 10.55
C ILE A 199 4.06 3.21 11.28
N LEU A 200 3.49 4.15 10.54
CA LEU A 200 3.14 5.48 11.06
C LEU A 200 2.14 5.39 12.19
N ARG A 201 1.13 4.52 12.05
CA ARG A 201 0.14 4.27 13.11
C ARG A 201 0.77 3.72 14.39
N SER A 202 1.83 2.93 14.27
CA SER A 202 2.50 2.27 15.40
C SER A 202 3.60 3.10 16.05
N MET A 203 3.90 4.30 15.51
CA MET A 203 4.98 5.13 16.02
C MET A 203 4.66 5.68 17.42
N PRO A 204 5.60 5.57 18.39
CA PRO A 204 5.46 6.18 19.69
C PRO A 204 5.17 7.69 19.60
N GLY A 205 4.26 8.19 20.44
CA GLY A 205 3.89 9.60 20.48
C GLY A 205 2.72 9.99 19.57
N PHE A 206 2.28 9.08 18.70
CA PHE A 206 1.04 9.24 17.94
C PHE A 206 -0.04 8.27 18.43
N ASN A 207 -1.30 8.68 18.29
CA ASN A 207 -2.42 7.76 18.48
C ASN A 207 -2.80 7.18 17.10
N GLU A 208 -2.88 5.85 17.00
CA GLU A 208 -3.26 5.14 15.78
C GLU A 208 -4.50 5.72 15.09
N SER A 209 -5.49 6.17 15.86
CA SER A 209 -6.75 6.69 15.33
C SER A 209 -6.62 8.06 14.66
N GLN A 210 -5.45 8.72 14.78
CA GLN A 210 -5.20 10.01 14.16
C GLN A 210 -4.85 9.88 12.68
N PHE A 211 -4.29 8.75 12.24
CA PHE A 211 -3.88 8.58 10.85
C PHE A 211 -5.01 8.01 10.00
N ILE A 212 -5.28 8.70 8.89
CA ILE A 212 -6.29 8.32 7.91
C ILE A 212 -5.59 8.24 6.56
N PHE A 213 -5.60 7.05 5.95
CA PHE A 213 -5.14 6.90 4.58
C PHE A 213 -6.24 7.30 3.60
N LEU A 214 -5.90 8.11 2.61
CA LEU A 214 -6.77 8.44 1.50
C LEU A 214 -6.13 7.95 0.20
N THR A 215 -6.91 7.19 -0.58
CA THR A 215 -6.57 6.73 -1.93
C THR A 215 -7.80 6.81 -2.84
N ASN A 216 -7.56 6.97 -4.13
CA ASN A 216 -8.59 6.78 -5.17
C ASN A 216 -8.45 5.41 -5.86
N ASP A 217 -7.45 4.61 -5.48
CA ASP A 217 -7.31 3.24 -5.96
C ASP A 217 -8.31 2.35 -5.23
N GLN A 218 -9.39 1.98 -5.94
CA GLN A 218 -10.44 1.12 -5.42
C GLN A 218 -9.94 -0.26 -5.02
N GLY A 219 -8.92 -0.79 -5.70
CA GLY A 219 -8.32 -2.08 -5.39
C GLY A 219 -7.57 -2.04 -4.07
N LEU A 220 -6.77 -0.99 -3.86
CA LEU A 220 -6.04 -0.76 -2.62
C LEU A 220 -6.98 -0.47 -1.45
N GLN A 221 -7.97 0.41 -1.64
CA GLN A 221 -8.99 0.71 -0.64
C GLN A 221 -9.77 -0.55 -0.24
N PHE A 222 -10.25 -1.31 -1.24
CA PHE A 222 -10.95 -2.57 -0.99
C PHE A 222 -10.09 -3.56 -0.19
N PHE A 223 -8.81 -3.68 -0.54
CA PHE A 223 -7.90 -4.56 0.17
C PHE A 223 -7.73 -4.14 1.63
N LEU A 224 -7.53 -2.85 1.89
CA LEU A 224 -7.43 -2.30 3.25
C LEU A 224 -8.72 -2.50 4.06
N ASP A 225 -9.89 -2.27 3.47
CA ASP A 225 -11.18 -2.41 4.14
C ASP A 225 -11.49 -3.85 4.54
N ASN A 226 -10.83 -4.83 3.92
CA ASN A 226 -11.03 -6.25 4.15
C ASN A 226 -9.92 -6.95 4.96
N ILE A 227 -9.00 -6.18 5.53
CA ILE A 227 -7.97 -6.70 6.44
C ILE A 227 -8.12 -6.02 7.81
N ILE A 228 -8.21 -6.83 8.86
CA ILE A 228 -8.23 -6.34 10.24
C ILE A 228 -6.85 -6.63 10.84
N ILE A 229 -6.12 -5.57 11.14
CA ILE A 229 -4.81 -5.65 11.78
C ILE A 229 -5.01 -5.68 13.29
N GLU A 230 -4.41 -6.66 13.96
CA GLU A 230 -4.45 -6.77 15.42
C GLU A 230 -3.45 -5.80 16.05
N LYS A 231 -2.21 -5.85 15.56
CA LYS A 231 -1.10 -5.07 16.09
C LYS A 231 -0.01 -4.94 15.04
N SER A 232 0.62 -3.79 15.01
CA SER A 232 1.91 -3.60 14.35
C SER A 232 2.92 -3.23 15.42
N ILE A 233 4.01 -3.99 15.49
CA ILE A 233 5.04 -3.81 16.52
C ILE A 233 6.22 -3.09 15.88
N TYR A 234 6.50 -1.90 16.41
CA TYR A 234 7.75 -1.20 16.20
C TYR A 234 8.88 -1.95 16.92
N MET A 235 9.92 -2.35 16.17
CA MET A 235 11.17 -2.84 16.75
C MET A 235 12.31 -1.98 16.21
N GLY A 236 12.95 -1.23 17.11
CA GLY A 236 14.01 -0.28 16.81
C GLY A 236 14.62 0.33 18.07
N GLN A 237 15.88 0.77 18.00
CA GLN A 237 16.53 1.57 19.05
C GLN A 237 16.64 3.03 18.58
N ASP A 238 16.45 3.98 19.50
CA ASP A 238 16.85 5.39 19.35
C ASP A 238 16.63 6.02 17.96
N SER A 239 15.38 5.99 17.47
CA SER A 239 14.92 6.57 16.18
C SER A 239 15.22 5.76 14.92
N GLU A 240 15.88 4.61 15.03
CA GLU A 240 16.11 3.68 13.92
C GLU A 240 15.04 2.59 13.92
N ILE A 241 14.31 2.49 12.82
CA ILE A 241 13.26 1.48 12.64
C ILE A 241 13.89 0.27 11.95
N THR A 242 14.12 -0.81 12.68
CA THR A 242 14.84 -1.98 12.14
C THR A 242 13.89 -2.95 11.44
N PHE A 243 12.70 -3.19 12.00
CA PHE A 243 11.67 -4.02 11.37
C PHE A 243 10.29 -3.78 12.00
N ILE A 244 9.22 -3.97 11.23
CA ILE A 244 7.86 -3.98 11.74
C ILE A 244 7.17 -5.30 11.45
N GLN A 245 6.79 -5.97 12.53
CA GLN A 245 5.93 -7.13 12.46
C GLN A 245 4.48 -6.67 12.53
N THR A 246 3.74 -6.90 11.45
CA THR A 246 2.28 -6.69 11.44
C THR A 246 1.57 -8.02 11.63
N THR A 247 0.77 -8.10 12.68
CA THR A 247 -0.11 -9.23 12.97
C THR A 247 -1.49 -8.92 12.42
N ILE A 248 -1.92 -9.71 11.44
CA ILE A 248 -3.28 -9.63 10.89
C ILE A 248 -4.19 -10.50 11.75
N LYS A 249 -5.24 -9.87 12.31
CA LYS A 249 -6.25 -10.53 13.13
C LYS A 249 -7.17 -11.41 12.29
N GLU A 250 -7.65 -10.84 11.18
CA GLU A 250 -8.73 -11.40 10.38
C GLU A 250 -8.67 -10.86 8.96
N TYR A 251 -9.02 -11.71 8.00
CA TYR A 251 -9.37 -11.30 6.65
C TYR A 251 -10.88 -11.43 6.48
N LYS A 252 -11.55 -10.42 5.92
CA LYS A 252 -13.00 -10.49 5.72
C LYS A 252 -13.35 -11.36 4.51
N LYS A 253 -14.49 -12.05 4.59
CA LYS A 253 -14.99 -12.93 3.51
C LYS A 253 -15.07 -12.29 2.11
N PRO A 254 -15.43 -10.99 1.94
CA PRO A 254 -15.48 -10.37 0.62
C PRO A 254 -14.14 -10.40 -0.12
N LEU A 255 -13.00 -10.51 0.59
CA LEU A 255 -11.69 -10.66 -0.04
C LEU A 255 -11.52 -11.98 -0.81
N PHE A 256 -12.30 -13.01 -0.47
CA PHE A 256 -12.25 -14.34 -1.07
C PHE A 256 -13.63 -14.80 -1.55
N PRO A 257 -14.24 -14.10 -2.52
CA PRO A 257 -15.67 -14.20 -2.79
C PRO A 257 -16.13 -15.59 -3.25
N ARG A 258 -15.28 -16.36 -3.95
CA ARG A 258 -15.63 -17.68 -4.50
C ARG A 258 -15.42 -18.85 -3.54
N LEU A 259 -14.79 -18.64 -2.39
CA LEU A 259 -14.70 -19.69 -1.37
C LEU A 259 -16.06 -19.85 -0.69
N ASN A 260 -16.51 -21.07 -0.44
CA ASN A 260 -17.59 -21.30 0.52
C ASN A 260 -17.05 -21.11 1.95
N GLU A 261 -17.93 -21.17 2.96
CA GLU A 261 -17.54 -20.96 4.35
C GLU A 261 -16.48 -21.95 4.84
N LYS A 262 -16.66 -23.23 4.51
CA LYS A 262 -15.72 -24.30 4.90
C LYS A 262 -14.34 -24.06 4.30
N ASP A 263 -14.27 -23.77 3.01
CA ASP A 263 -13.01 -23.56 2.29
C ASP A 263 -12.34 -22.24 2.70
N PHE A 264 -13.12 -21.21 3.02
CA PHE A 264 -12.62 -19.99 3.61
C PHE A 264 -11.96 -20.25 4.96
N LEU A 265 -12.63 -20.96 5.88
CA LEU A 265 -12.06 -21.31 7.19
C LEU A 265 -10.81 -22.18 7.05
N LEU A 266 -10.79 -23.14 6.11
CA LEU A 266 -9.60 -23.94 5.79
C LEU A 266 -8.42 -23.06 5.34
N LEU A 267 -8.68 -22.07 4.48
CA LEU A 267 -7.64 -21.12 4.07
C LEU A 267 -7.17 -20.24 5.24
N MET A 268 -8.08 -19.75 6.07
CA MET A 268 -7.73 -18.92 7.24
C MET A 268 -6.86 -19.70 8.22
N ASP A 269 -7.15 -20.98 8.46
CA ASP A 269 -6.33 -21.84 9.32
C ASP A 269 -4.91 -22.01 8.77
N LYS A 270 -4.77 -22.16 7.44
CA LYS A 270 -3.46 -22.20 6.77
C LYS A 270 -2.68 -20.89 6.90
N LEU A 271 -3.34 -19.75 7.09
CA LEU A 271 -2.71 -18.43 7.18
C LEU A 271 -2.27 -18.02 8.60
N LYS A 272 -2.71 -18.73 9.65
CA LYS A 272 -2.24 -18.58 11.02
C LYS A 272 -0.84 -19.14 11.20
#